data_AF-A0A8C0JK46-F1
#
_entry.id   AF-A0A8C0JK46-F1
#
_cell.length_a   1.000
_cell.length_b   1.000
_cell.length_c   1.000
_cell.angle_alpha   90.00
_cell.angle_beta   90.00
_cell.angle_gamma   90.00
#
_symmetry.space_group_name_H-M   'P 1'
#
loop_
_entity.id
_entity.type
_entity.pdbx_description
1 polymer ?
#
loop_
_entity_poly.entity_id
_entity_poly.type
_entity_poly.pdbx_seq_one_letter_code
_entity_poly.pdbx_strand_id
1 'polypeptide(L)'
;GEVGRGRGKRRTSRRDRQPRLFPTEHRCVESAKIRAKYPDRVPVIVEKVSGSQIVDIDKRKYLVPSDITVAQFMWIIRKRIQLPSEKAIFLFVDKTVPQSR
;
A
#
# COMPACT_ATOMS: atom_id res chain seq x y z
N GLY A 1 -17.89 47.49 12.11
CA GLY A 1 -17.84 46.25 12.90
C GLY A 1 -18.48 45.16 12.07
N GLU A 2 -17.76 44.08 11.76
CA GLU A 2 -17.75 42.83 12.57
C GLU A 2 -19.04 42.01 12.32
N VAL A 3 -19.11 40.70 12.05
CA VAL A 3 -18.23 39.52 12.07
C VAL A 3 -18.96 38.50 11.14
N GLY A 4 -18.34 37.90 10.11
CA GLY A 4 -17.58 36.65 10.19
C GLY A 4 -18.44 35.38 10.40
N ARG A 5 -18.77 34.62 9.36
CA ARG A 5 -19.08 33.16 9.46
C ARG A 5 -18.59 32.40 8.24
N GLY A 6 -17.29 32.07 8.24
CA GLY A 6 -16.72 31.06 7.35
C GLY A 6 -17.24 29.67 7.73
N ARG A 7 -18.03 29.03 6.85
CA ARG A 7 -18.34 27.60 6.97
C ARG A 7 -17.23 26.79 6.33
N GLY A 8 -16.26 26.38 7.14
CA GLY A 8 -15.28 25.36 6.77
C GLY A 8 -15.98 24.05 6.43
N LYS A 9 -15.98 23.68 5.15
CA LYS A 9 -16.40 22.34 4.70
C LYS A 9 -15.36 21.34 5.20
N ARG A 10 -15.81 20.48 6.12
CA ARG A 10 -15.09 19.31 6.65
C ARG A 10 -14.48 18.52 5.50
N ARG A 11 -13.14 18.43 5.47
CA ARG A 11 -12.40 17.49 4.61
C ARG A 11 -12.72 16.08 5.10
N THR A 12 -13.71 15.45 4.49
CA THR A 12 -13.96 14.03 4.70
C THR A 12 -12.78 13.25 4.15
N SER A 13 -12.07 12.57 5.05
CA SER A 13 -11.09 11.50 4.83
C SER A 13 -11.38 10.72 3.54
N ARG A 14 -10.63 11.02 2.47
CA ARG A 14 -10.57 10.17 1.28
C ARG A 14 -9.93 8.87 1.74
N ARG A 15 -10.76 7.84 1.96
CA ARG A 15 -10.26 6.48 2.08
C ARG A 15 -9.44 6.21 0.83
N ASP A 16 -8.14 5.94 0.98
CA ASP A 16 -7.22 5.47 -0.05
C ASP A 16 -7.73 4.13 -0.60
N ARG A 17 -8.81 4.19 -1.38
CA ARG A 17 -9.32 3.08 -2.15
C ARG A 17 -8.60 3.16 -3.47
N GLN A 18 -7.76 2.15 -3.72
CA GLN A 18 -7.60 1.58 -5.05
C GLN A 18 -8.90 1.77 -5.84
N PRO A 19 -8.88 2.33 -7.07
CA PRO A 19 -10.08 2.37 -7.89
C PRO A 19 -10.64 0.95 -7.90
N ARG A 20 -11.92 0.79 -7.53
CA ARG A 20 -12.57 -0.53 -7.42
C ARG A 20 -12.76 -1.12 -8.82
N LEU A 21 -11.66 -1.37 -9.53
CA LEU A 21 -11.65 -2.01 -10.84
C LEU A 21 -12.14 -3.46 -10.73
N PHE A 22 -12.09 -4.04 -9.52
CA PHE A 22 -12.58 -5.38 -9.24
C PHE A 22 -13.50 -5.39 -8.01
N PRO A 23 -14.68 -6.03 -8.09
CA PRO A 23 -15.54 -6.30 -6.93
C PRO A 23 -14.79 -7.07 -5.84
N THR A 24 -15.19 -6.88 -4.58
CA THR A 24 -14.57 -7.54 -3.42
C THR A 24 -14.58 -9.07 -3.57
N GLU A 25 -15.66 -9.62 -4.08
CA GLU A 25 -15.83 -11.06 -4.32
C GLU A 25 -14.76 -11.61 -5.28
N HIS A 26 -14.51 -10.91 -6.40
CA HIS A 26 -13.47 -11.29 -7.35
C HIS A 26 -12.09 -11.28 -6.71
N ARG A 27 -11.79 -10.31 -5.83
CA ARG A 27 -10.52 -10.28 -5.08
C ARG A 27 -10.39 -11.47 -4.14
N CYS A 28 -11.46 -11.84 -3.45
CA CYS A 28 -11.47 -13.00 -2.55
C CYS A 28 -11.15 -14.29 -3.33
N VAL A 29 -11.90 -14.54 -4.43
CA VAL A 29 -11.72 -15.72 -5.27
C VAL A 29 -10.29 -15.81 -5.82
N GLU A 30 -9.78 -14.74 -6.40
CA GLU A 30 -8.42 -14.74 -6.98
C GLU A 30 -7.33 -14.92 -5.91
N SER A 31 -7.50 -14.27 -4.74
CA SER A 31 -6.57 -14.46 -3.62
C SER A 31 -6.59 -15.88 -3.06
N ALA A 32 -7.74 -16.55 -3.03
CA ALA A 32 -7.85 -17.93 -2.59
C ALA A 32 -7.19 -18.89 -3.59
N LYS A 33 -7.47 -18.73 -4.89
CA LYS A 33 -6.85 -19.53 -5.96
C LYS A 33 -5.32 -19.42 -5.95
N ILE A 34 -4.78 -18.20 -5.86
CA ILE A 34 -3.33 -17.99 -5.92
C ILE A 34 -2.62 -18.56 -4.68
N ARG A 35 -3.25 -18.47 -3.50
CA ARG A 35 -2.74 -19.09 -2.27
C ARG A 35 -2.78 -20.62 -2.35
N ALA A 36 -3.82 -21.21 -2.93
CA ALA A 36 -3.88 -22.65 -3.16
C ALA A 36 -2.78 -23.12 -4.13
N LYS A 37 -2.47 -22.33 -5.17
CA LYS A 37 -1.43 -22.64 -6.15
C LYS A 37 -0.01 -22.48 -5.59
N TYR A 38 0.19 -21.55 -4.67
CA TYR A 38 1.50 -21.23 -4.07
C TYR A 38 1.36 -21.11 -2.55
N PRO A 39 1.29 -22.23 -1.82
CA PRO A 39 0.95 -22.25 -0.39
C PRO A 39 1.95 -21.47 0.49
N ASP A 40 3.22 -21.49 0.12
CA ASP A 40 4.28 -20.81 0.88
C ASP A 40 4.42 -19.32 0.54
N ARG A 41 3.45 -18.76 -0.20
CA ARG A 41 3.49 -17.36 -0.64
C ARG A 41 2.22 -16.58 -0.30
N VAL A 42 2.42 -15.32 0.01
CA VAL A 42 1.38 -14.36 0.39
C VAL A 42 1.16 -13.37 -0.75
N PRO A 43 -0.07 -13.24 -1.28
CA PRO A 43 -0.40 -12.19 -2.25
C PRO A 43 -0.47 -10.82 -1.56
N VAL A 44 0.38 -9.88 -1.98
CA VAL A 44 0.47 -8.53 -1.41
C VAL A 44 0.17 -7.49 -2.49
N ILE A 45 -0.67 -6.50 -2.15
CA ILE A 45 -0.93 -5.34 -3.00
C ILE A 45 -0.22 -4.13 -2.38
N VAL A 46 0.65 -3.47 -3.16
CA VAL A 46 1.39 -2.29 -2.73
C VAL A 46 0.94 -1.08 -3.54
N GLU A 47 0.63 0.01 -2.85
CA GLU A 47 0.21 1.27 -3.46
C GLU A 47 0.96 2.44 -2.84
N LYS A 48 1.18 3.48 -3.65
CA LYS A 48 1.71 4.74 -3.14
C LYS A 48 0.62 5.49 -2.38
N VAL A 49 0.94 5.96 -1.18
CA VAL A 49 0.07 6.86 -0.41
C VAL A 49 -0.10 8.20 -1.13
N SER A 50 -1.34 8.70 -1.15
CA SER A 50 -1.71 9.99 -1.72
C SER A 50 -0.87 11.13 -1.12
N GLY A 51 -0.27 11.97 -1.97
CA GLY A 51 0.56 13.12 -1.55
C GLY A 51 2.03 12.79 -1.23
N SER A 52 2.43 11.51 -1.29
CA SER A 52 3.83 11.12 -1.19
C SER A 52 4.65 11.60 -2.41
N GLN A 53 5.87 12.06 -2.14
CA GLN A 53 6.86 12.50 -3.14
C GLN A 53 7.60 11.32 -3.82
N ILE A 54 7.31 10.09 -3.41
CA ILE A 54 7.85 8.89 -4.05
C ILE A 54 7.23 8.72 -5.45
N VAL A 55 7.98 8.14 -6.38
CA VAL A 55 7.49 7.78 -7.72
C VAL A 55 6.40 6.71 -7.65
N ASP A 56 5.53 6.66 -8.66
CA ASP A 56 4.48 5.64 -8.68
C ASP A 56 5.06 4.23 -8.86
N ILE A 57 4.39 3.25 -8.24
CA ILE A 57 4.76 1.85 -8.35
C ILE A 57 4.04 1.25 -9.56
N ASP A 58 4.83 0.78 -10.51
CA ASP A 58 4.36 0.17 -11.76
C ASP A 58 3.73 -1.21 -11.55
N LYS A 59 4.36 -2.07 -10.74
CA LYS A 59 3.88 -3.41 -10.38
C LYS A 59 3.31 -3.39 -8.97
N ARG A 60 2.00 -3.48 -8.84
CA ARG A 60 1.33 -3.38 -7.52
C ARG A 60 1.04 -4.72 -6.85
N LYS A 61 0.93 -5.81 -7.63
CA LYS A 61 0.61 -7.15 -7.11
C LYS A 61 1.89 -7.99 -7.01
N TYR A 62 2.17 -8.48 -5.81
CA TYR A 62 3.34 -9.28 -5.47
C TYR A 62 2.89 -10.62 -4.90
N LEU A 63 3.68 -11.66 -5.14
CA LEU A 63 3.51 -12.97 -4.54
C LEU A 63 4.77 -13.27 -3.72
N VAL A 64 4.69 -12.92 -2.45
CA VAL A 64 5.81 -12.76 -1.53
C VAL A 64 6.05 -14.07 -0.78
N PRO A 65 7.27 -14.62 -0.73
CA PRO A 65 7.56 -15.80 0.09
C PRO A 65 7.25 -15.51 1.57
N SER A 66 6.68 -16.50 2.27
CA SER A 66 6.20 -16.34 3.66
C SER A 66 7.32 -16.18 4.70
N ASP A 67 8.56 -16.52 4.34
CA ASP A 67 9.75 -16.47 5.17
C ASP A 67 10.53 -15.14 5.05
N ILE A 68 10.12 -14.22 4.18
CA ILE A 68 10.81 -12.93 4.08
C ILE A 68 10.37 -11.97 5.18
N THR A 69 11.31 -11.20 5.69
CA THR A 69 11.01 -10.14 6.66
C THR A 69 10.45 -8.89 5.98
N VAL A 70 9.76 -8.05 6.76
CA VAL A 70 9.29 -6.73 6.29
C VAL A 70 10.46 -5.87 5.80
N ALA A 71 11.64 -5.96 6.44
CA ALA A 71 12.83 -5.23 6.00
C ALA A 71 13.31 -5.67 4.60
N GLN A 72 13.34 -6.99 4.35
CA GLN A 72 13.68 -7.52 3.02
C GLN A 72 12.64 -7.10 1.97
N PHE A 73 11.35 -7.15 2.31
CA PHE A 73 10.30 -6.69 1.41
C PHE A 73 10.43 -5.18 1.11
N MET A 74 10.70 -4.37 2.12
CA MET A 74 10.94 -2.93 1.95
C MET A 74 12.13 -2.64 1.03
N TRP A 75 13.18 -3.46 1.08
CA TRP A 75 14.31 -3.36 0.15
C TRP A 75 13.90 -3.69 -1.30
N ILE A 76 13.09 -4.73 -1.50
CA ILE A 76 12.54 -5.09 -2.82
C ILE A 76 11.73 -3.91 -3.39
N ILE A 77 10.86 -3.29 -2.58
CA ILE A 77 10.09 -2.12 -3.01
C ILE A 77 11.01 -0.95 -3.34
N ARG A 78 11.98 -0.60 -2.48
CA ARG A 78 12.96 0.46 -2.73
C ARG A 78 13.67 0.27 -4.07
N LYS A 79 14.12 -0.94 -4.39
CA LYS A 79 14.75 -1.25 -5.67
C LYS A 79 13.78 -1.08 -6.84
N ARG A 80 12.51 -1.47 -6.68
CA ARG A 80 11.49 -1.33 -7.74
C ARG A 80 11.23 0.12 -8.14
N ILE A 81 11.16 1.01 -7.16
CA ILE A 81 10.96 2.46 -7.38
C ILE A 81 12.26 3.24 -7.57
N GLN A 82 13.40 2.53 -7.62
CA GLN A 82 14.75 3.12 -7.76
C GLN A 82 15.00 4.23 -6.74
N LEU A 83 14.50 4.08 -5.51
CA LEU A 83 14.61 5.12 -4.49
C LEU A 83 16.04 5.11 -3.90
N PRO A 84 16.74 6.26 -3.93
CA PRO A 84 18.09 6.38 -3.38
C PRO A 84 18.17 6.02 -1.89
N SER A 85 19.34 5.58 -1.42
CA SER A 85 19.55 5.12 -0.04
C SER A 85 19.35 6.22 1.00
N GLU A 86 19.65 7.46 0.64
CA GLU A 86 19.52 8.65 1.47
C GLU A 86 18.06 9.07 1.70
N LYS A 87 17.12 8.59 0.87
CA LYS A 87 15.70 8.86 1.03
C LYS A 87 15.03 7.77 1.87
N ALA A 88 14.29 8.19 2.89
CA ALA A 88 13.50 7.29 3.72
C ALA A 88 12.30 6.72 2.96
N ILE A 89 11.94 5.47 3.30
CA ILE A 89 10.71 4.80 2.85
C ILE A 89 10.06 4.17 4.07
N PHE A 90 8.72 4.24 4.12
CA PHE A 90 7.92 3.64 5.17
C PHE A 90 6.81 2.81 4.52
N LEU A 91 6.55 1.63 5.07
CA LEU A 91 5.40 0.79 4.73
C LEU A 91 4.33 0.96 5.81
N PHE A 92 3.07 0.90 5.39
CA PHE A 92 1.94 0.97 6.30
C PHE A 92 0.98 -0.20 6.02
N VAL A 93 0.57 -0.88 7.08
CA VAL A 93 -0.52 -1.87 7.09
C VAL A 93 -1.54 -1.39 8.11
N ASP A 94 -2.79 -1.19 7.68
CA ASP A 94 -3.85 -0.63 8.52
C ASP A 94 -3.44 0.65 9.27
N LYS A 95 -2.71 1.55 8.58
CA LYS A 95 -2.18 2.83 9.09
C LYS A 95 -1.08 2.70 10.15
N THR A 96 -0.58 1.50 10.40
CA THR A 96 0.52 1.25 11.33
C THR A 96 1.79 0.87 10.58
N VAL A 97 2.95 1.23 11.11
CA VAL A 97 4.24 0.75 10.58
C VAL A 97 4.49 -0.64 11.16
N PRO A 98 4.55 -1.70 10.34
CA PRO A 98 4.78 -3.05 10.83
C PRO A 98 6.21 -3.19 11.40
N GLN A 99 6.40 -4.17 12.29
CA GLN A 99 7.74 -4.49 12.80
C GLN A 99 8.63 -5.03 11.68
N SER A 100 9.90 -4.60 11.67
CA SER A 100 10.86 -4.97 10.62
C SER A 100 11.54 -6.33 10.83
N ARG A 101 11.31 -6.98 11.98
CA ARG A 101 11.96 -8.24 12.39
C ARG A 101 11.19 -9.46 11.91
#